data_AF-A0AA45JHS8-F1
#
_entry.id   AF-A0AA45JHS8-F1
#
_cell.length_a   1.000
_cell.length_b   1.000
_cell.length_c   1.000
_cell.angle_alpha   90.00
_cell.angle_beta   90.00
_cell.angle_gamma   90.00
#
_symmetry.space_group_name_H-M   'P 1'
#
loop_
_entity.id
_entity.type
_entity.pdbx_description
1 polymer ?
#
loop_
_entity_poly.entity_id
_entity_poly.type
_entity_poly.pdbx_seq_one_letter_code
_entity_poly.pdbx_strand_id
1 'polypeptide(L)'
;MSAKEWKTVAEGAVELLGDDWHLVGKGRNLYLVPAPIGWWYQYIYYENTSVGHLSACTQFLGQQLTGHAYGDHGDETYNIFIRDRTRPDNPVILRVDAQTTTEWASEVDEKVFAPYQGAAVTDKWAAELADADREEQRWAARPDPDAPTDEQYAVRYAVIQAMCGTKTRAELIAALDWAIAHVRPEPQWRLTDRDPIAYLQAIRDTVAAGDRTGFEQVVLANRHDELLGVGVPDNLIGPVDFPEPLAPWWDEQQEGQTS
;
A
#
# COMPACT_ATOMS: atom_id res chain seq x y z
N MET A 1 22.94 -0.38 13.00
CA MET A 1 23.71 -1.05 11.92
C MET A 1 23.93 -0.05 10.78
N SER A 2 25.08 -0.04 10.12
CA SER A 2 25.34 0.78 8.93
C SER A 2 24.62 0.24 7.70
N ALA A 3 24.42 1.09 6.68
CA ALA A 3 23.80 0.68 5.41
C ALA A 3 24.57 -0.45 4.71
N LYS A 4 25.91 -0.49 4.86
CA LYS A 4 26.74 -1.56 4.29
C LYS A 4 26.53 -2.89 5.02
N GLU A 5 26.47 -2.85 6.35
CA GLU A 5 26.20 -4.04 7.16
C GLU A 5 24.80 -4.58 6.90
N TRP A 6 23.79 -3.70 6.82
CA TRP A 6 22.43 -4.10 6.46
C TRP A 6 22.38 -4.77 5.09
N LYS A 7 23.04 -4.17 4.09
CA LYS A 7 23.14 -4.76 2.76
C LYS A 7 23.69 -6.20 2.81
N THR A 8 24.79 -6.43 3.54
CA THR A 8 25.36 -7.79 3.66
C THR A 8 24.41 -8.77 4.35
N VAL A 9 23.68 -8.33 5.38
CA VAL A 9 22.66 -9.16 6.04
C VAL A 9 21.52 -9.50 5.08
N ALA A 10 21.01 -8.50 4.37
CA ALA A 10 19.88 -8.65 3.46
C ALA A 10 20.25 -9.52 2.23
N GLU A 11 21.46 -9.37 1.68
CA GLU A 11 21.97 -10.24 0.61
C GLU A 11 22.00 -11.71 1.05
N GLY A 12 22.57 -11.99 2.22
CA GLY A 12 22.59 -13.35 2.77
C GLY A 12 21.19 -13.87 3.10
N ALA A 13 20.26 -13.01 3.52
CA ALA A 13 18.89 -13.43 3.79
C ALA A 13 18.15 -13.83 2.50
N VAL A 14 18.33 -13.09 1.40
CA VAL A 14 17.77 -13.46 0.08
C VAL A 14 18.31 -14.81 -0.39
N GLU A 15 19.62 -15.06 -0.26
CA GLU A 15 20.21 -16.36 -0.63
C GLU A 15 19.57 -17.54 0.12
N LEU A 16 19.15 -17.33 1.38
CA LEU A 16 18.52 -18.34 2.21
C LEU A 16 17.01 -18.46 1.99
N LEU A 17 16.32 -17.35 1.69
CA LEU A 17 14.88 -17.31 1.43
C LEU A 17 14.52 -17.88 0.06
N GLY A 18 15.41 -17.76 -0.93
CA GLY A 18 15.24 -18.31 -2.27
C GLY A 18 14.72 -17.31 -3.30
N ASP A 19 14.35 -17.84 -4.47
CA ASP A 19 14.14 -17.05 -5.70
C ASP A 19 12.93 -16.10 -5.67
N ASP A 20 12.00 -16.29 -4.74
CA ASP A 20 10.81 -15.45 -4.58
C ASP A 20 11.08 -14.15 -3.78
N TRP A 21 12.29 -14.02 -3.21
CA TRP A 21 12.69 -12.86 -2.41
C TRP A 21 13.76 -12.03 -3.11
N HIS A 22 13.61 -10.72 -3.06
CA HIS A 22 14.49 -9.81 -3.78
C HIS A 22 14.93 -8.62 -2.92
N LEU A 23 16.08 -8.06 -3.26
CA LEU A 23 16.52 -6.77 -2.76
C LEU A 23 16.10 -5.66 -3.70
N VAL A 24 15.42 -4.67 -3.14
CA VAL A 24 14.91 -3.48 -3.84
C VAL A 24 15.47 -2.23 -3.16
N GLY A 25 15.78 -1.20 -3.96
CA GLY A 25 16.29 0.07 -3.46
C GLY A 25 17.80 0.09 -3.20
N LYS A 26 18.26 1.04 -2.36
CA LYS A 26 19.70 1.28 -2.13
C LYS A 26 19.99 2.01 -0.82
N GLY A 27 21.21 1.80 -0.31
CA GLY A 27 21.71 2.55 0.85
C GLY A 27 20.91 2.24 2.11
N ARG A 28 20.32 3.26 2.72
CA ARG A 28 19.45 3.10 3.91
C ARG A 28 18.03 2.64 3.55
N ASN A 29 17.64 2.81 2.29
CA ASN A 29 16.33 2.44 1.76
C ASN A 29 16.48 1.16 0.94
N LEU A 30 17.08 0.13 1.55
CA LEU A 30 17.24 -1.19 0.96
C LEU A 30 16.23 -2.12 1.63
N TYR A 31 15.41 -2.76 0.81
CA TYR A 31 14.23 -3.51 1.22
C TYR A 31 14.34 -4.97 0.78
N LEU A 32 13.93 -5.90 1.64
CA LEU A 32 13.63 -7.28 1.29
C LEU A 32 12.17 -7.36 0.86
N VAL A 33 11.91 -7.83 -0.35
CA VAL A 33 10.58 -7.79 -0.98
C VAL A 33 10.23 -9.17 -1.55
N PRO A 34 9.09 -9.77 -1.17
CA PRO A 34 8.57 -10.94 -1.87
C PRO A 34 8.00 -10.54 -3.23
N ALA A 35 8.16 -11.40 -4.24
CA ALA A 35 7.62 -11.23 -5.58
C ALA A 35 6.78 -12.45 -6.01
N PRO A 36 5.85 -12.29 -6.96
CA PRO A 36 5.49 -11.05 -7.67
C PRO A 36 4.71 -10.07 -6.79
N ILE A 37 4.95 -8.77 -6.96
CA ILE A 37 4.25 -7.72 -6.20
C ILE A 37 2.85 -7.54 -6.79
N GLY A 38 1.81 -7.62 -5.94
CA GLY A 38 0.40 -7.45 -6.32
C GLY A 38 -0.12 -6.02 -6.08
N TRP A 39 -1.31 -5.90 -5.50
CA TRP A 39 -1.92 -4.63 -5.08
C TRP A 39 -1.33 -4.06 -3.78
N TRP A 40 -0.59 -4.87 -3.03
CA TRP A 40 0.08 -4.43 -1.82
C TRP A 40 1.59 -4.55 -1.99
N TYR A 41 2.30 -3.47 -1.70
CA TYR A 41 3.74 -3.46 -1.59
C TYR A 41 4.13 -3.96 -0.21
N GLN A 42 4.71 -5.16 -0.18
CA GLN A 42 5.15 -5.84 1.02
C GLN A 42 6.66 -5.77 1.09
N TYR A 43 7.19 -5.32 2.22
CA TYR A 43 8.64 -5.21 2.35
C TYR A 43 9.10 -5.27 3.80
N ILE A 44 10.35 -5.71 3.96
CA ILE A 44 11.08 -5.73 5.21
C ILE A 44 12.27 -4.79 5.10
N TYR A 45 12.50 -3.98 6.12
CA TYR A 45 13.69 -3.14 6.23
C TYR A 45 14.24 -3.12 7.65
N TYR A 46 15.45 -2.59 7.76
CA TYR A 46 16.08 -2.34 9.05
C TYR A 46 15.99 -0.86 9.40
N GLU A 47 15.29 -0.54 10.50
CA GLU A 47 15.26 0.80 11.06
C GLU A 47 16.45 1.00 12.01
N ASN A 48 17.29 1.99 11.72
CA ASN A 48 18.47 2.30 12.53
C ASN A 48 18.13 3.20 13.72
N THR A 49 17.33 2.68 14.65
CA THR A 49 17.02 3.30 15.95
C THR A 49 18.12 3.03 16.97
N SER A 50 18.00 3.58 18.20
CA SER A 50 18.95 3.32 19.30
C SER A 50 19.07 1.85 19.68
N VAL A 51 18.04 1.05 19.39
CA VAL A 51 18.02 -0.40 19.58
C VAL A 51 18.23 -1.15 18.26
N GLY A 52 17.87 -0.54 17.13
CA GLY A 52 17.91 -1.17 15.82
C GLY A 52 16.90 -2.31 15.71
N HIS A 53 15.96 -2.22 14.77
CA HIS A 53 14.95 -3.28 14.62
C HIS A 53 14.67 -3.58 13.15
N LEU A 54 14.20 -4.81 12.88
CA LEU A 54 13.55 -5.13 11.62
C LEU A 54 12.09 -4.69 11.71
N SER A 55 11.57 -4.13 10.62
CA SER A 55 10.17 -3.77 10.47
C SER A 55 9.66 -4.34 9.16
N ALA A 56 8.40 -4.80 9.17
CA ALA A 56 7.70 -5.23 7.98
C ALA A 56 6.52 -4.31 7.72
N CYS A 57 6.26 -4.01 6.46
CA CYS A 57 5.23 -3.09 6.03
C CYS A 57 4.44 -3.69 4.88
N THR A 58 3.14 -3.38 4.87
CA THR A 58 2.21 -3.68 3.78
C THR A 58 1.54 -2.34 3.41
N GLN A 59 1.73 -1.87 2.19
CA GLN A 59 1.16 -0.61 1.69
C GLN A 59 0.30 -0.85 0.45
N PHE A 60 -0.87 -0.24 0.39
CA PHE A 60 -1.76 -0.33 -0.78
C PHE A 60 -1.21 0.49 -1.95
N LEU A 61 -1.15 -0.12 -3.15
CA LEU A 61 -0.57 0.48 -4.36
C LEU A 61 -1.57 1.26 -5.23
N GLY A 62 -2.81 1.43 -4.79
CA GLY A 62 -3.72 2.41 -5.38
C GLY A 62 -3.46 3.85 -4.93
N GLN A 63 -2.44 4.09 -4.12
CA GLN A 63 -2.03 5.42 -3.65
C GLN A 63 -0.51 5.60 -3.76
N GLN A 64 -0.03 6.80 -3.46
CA GLN A 64 1.40 7.10 -3.38
C GLN A 64 2.05 6.30 -2.25
N LEU A 65 3.24 5.76 -2.50
CA LEU A 65 4.02 5.11 -1.46
C LEU A 65 4.67 6.17 -0.56
N THR A 66 4.56 5.98 0.74
CA THR A 66 5.13 6.87 1.76
C THR A 66 6.29 6.19 2.48
N GLY A 67 7.27 6.98 2.91
CA GLY A 67 8.47 6.51 3.62
C GLY A 67 8.18 5.95 5.02
N HIS A 68 6.97 6.17 5.53
CA HIS A 68 6.45 5.50 6.71
C HIS A 68 5.06 4.93 6.39
N ALA A 69 4.92 3.61 6.42
CA ALA A 69 3.62 2.95 6.33
C ALA A 69 2.80 3.22 7.61
N TYR A 70 2.20 4.39 7.72
CA TYR A 70 1.18 4.65 8.74
C TYR A 70 -0.19 4.34 8.16
N GLY A 71 -0.99 3.53 8.84
CA GLY A 71 -2.43 3.47 8.58
C GLY A 71 -2.93 2.51 7.49
N ASP A 72 -2.08 1.92 6.64
CA ASP A 72 -2.52 0.80 5.79
C ASP A 72 -2.53 -0.48 6.61
N HIS A 73 -1.38 -0.85 7.17
CA HIS A 73 -1.18 -1.94 8.12
C HIS A 73 0.18 -1.70 8.81
N GLY A 74 0.32 -0.51 9.40
CA GLY A 74 1.59 -0.02 9.94
C GLY A 74 2.09 -0.85 11.12
N ASP A 75 3.28 -1.43 10.95
CA ASP A 75 4.02 -2.23 11.92
C ASP A 75 3.21 -3.38 12.54
N GLU A 76 2.55 -4.22 11.72
CA GLU A 76 1.84 -5.43 12.21
C GLU A 76 2.76 -6.48 12.88
N THR A 77 4.06 -6.18 12.97
CA THR A 77 5.08 -7.03 13.56
C THR A 77 5.28 -6.82 15.07
N TYR A 78 4.46 -6.00 15.75
CA TYR A 78 4.56 -5.76 17.19
C TYR A 78 4.65 -7.03 18.07
N ASN A 79 4.21 -8.19 17.57
CA ASN A 79 4.26 -9.49 18.25
C ASN A 79 5.20 -10.53 17.60
N ILE A 80 5.88 -10.20 16.49
CA ILE A 80 6.81 -11.10 15.81
C ILE A 80 8.23 -10.68 16.18
N PHE A 81 8.80 -11.39 17.15
CA PHE A 81 10.15 -11.10 17.66
C PHE A 81 11.18 -12.03 17.03
N ILE A 82 12.38 -11.50 16.77
CA ILE A 82 13.56 -12.34 16.52
C ILE A 82 13.87 -13.09 17.82
N ARG A 83 13.54 -14.39 17.88
CA ARG A 83 13.62 -15.18 19.11
C ARG A 83 15.04 -15.70 19.36
N ASP A 84 15.54 -15.52 20.58
CA ASP A 84 16.67 -16.31 21.07
C ASP A 84 16.21 -17.73 21.41
N ARG A 85 16.57 -18.70 20.56
CA ARG A 85 16.23 -20.13 20.77
C ARG A 85 16.77 -20.71 22.08
N THR A 86 17.75 -20.07 22.72
CA THR A 86 18.32 -20.50 24.00
C THR A 86 17.60 -19.93 25.22
N ARG A 87 16.68 -18.96 25.02
CA ARG A 87 15.94 -18.28 26.08
C ARG A 87 14.47 -18.06 25.69
N PRO A 88 13.63 -19.12 25.73
CA PRO A 88 12.23 -19.05 25.30
C PRO A 88 11.38 -18.03 26.08
N ASP A 89 11.82 -17.61 27.27
CA ASP A 89 11.11 -16.67 28.15
C ASP A 89 11.57 -15.20 27.99
N ASN A 90 12.52 -14.88 27.10
CA ASN A 90 13.07 -13.53 26.94
C ASN A 90 12.80 -12.94 25.55
N PRO A 91 11.97 -11.88 25.42
CA PRO A 91 11.44 -11.44 24.13
C PRO A 91 12.36 -10.51 23.29
N VAL A 92 13.64 -10.33 23.64
CA VAL A 92 14.47 -9.25 23.06
C VAL A 92 15.69 -9.77 22.28
N ILE A 93 15.86 -9.19 21.08
CA ILE A 93 16.72 -9.57 19.94
C ILE A 93 18.17 -9.93 20.32
N LEU A 94 18.59 -11.15 19.96
CA LEU A 94 19.99 -11.49 19.70
C LEU A 94 20.30 -11.23 18.22
N ARG A 95 21.36 -10.44 17.98
CA ARG A 95 22.07 -10.18 16.71
C ARG A 95 21.26 -10.34 15.41
N VAL A 96 20.97 -9.21 14.76
CA VAL A 96 20.51 -9.18 13.36
C VAL A 96 21.63 -9.68 12.44
N ASP A 97 21.40 -10.83 11.81
CA ASP A 97 22.23 -11.45 10.77
C ASP A 97 21.36 -12.13 9.72
N ALA A 98 21.97 -12.71 8.67
CA ALA A 98 21.24 -13.31 7.55
C ALA A 98 20.27 -14.41 8.01
N GLN A 99 20.72 -15.33 8.86
CA GLN A 99 19.91 -16.47 9.32
C GLN A 99 18.70 -16.01 10.14
N THR A 100 18.94 -15.13 11.12
CA THR A 100 17.86 -14.59 11.98
C THR A 100 16.88 -13.72 11.20
N THR A 101 17.36 -12.97 10.21
CA THR A 101 16.53 -12.18 9.30
C THR A 101 15.67 -13.08 8.43
N THR A 102 16.23 -14.17 7.87
CA THR A 102 15.47 -15.16 7.09
C THR A 102 14.36 -15.80 7.91
N GLU A 103 14.67 -16.28 9.12
CA GLU A 103 13.69 -16.93 9.99
C GLU A 103 12.53 -15.99 10.34
N TRP A 104 12.86 -14.73 10.67
CA TRP A 104 11.86 -13.72 10.97
C TRP A 104 11.06 -13.33 9.73
N ALA A 105 11.72 -13.16 8.57
CA ALA A 105 11.06 -12.85 7.31
C ALA A 105 10.08 -13.96 6.89
N SER A 106 10.43 -15.23 7.08
CA SER A 106 9.50 -16.34 6.83
C SER A 106 8.29 -16.34 7.76
N GLU A 107 8.46 -15.98 9.04
CA GLU A 107 7.34 -15.86 9.98
C GLU A 107 6.42 -14.67 9.63
N VAL A 108 7.02 -13.54 9.22
CA VAL A 108 6.28 -12.39 8.68
C VAL A 108 5.53 -12.78 7.40
N ASP A 109 6.19 -13.53 6.51
CA ASP A 109 5.59 -13.97 5.26
C ASP A 109 4.32 -14.77 5.51
N GLU A 110 4.39 -15.78 6.37
CA GLU A 110 3.27 -16.65 6.70
C GLU A 110 2.13 -15.91 7.41
N LYS A 111 2.46 -15.00 8.34
CA LYS A 111 1.47 -14.44 9.27
C LYS A 111 0.94 -13.07 8.88
N VAL A 112 1.75 -12.28 8.18
CA VAL A 112 1.48 -10.88 7.86
C VAL A 112 1.30 -10.71 6.36
N PHE A 113 2.19 -11.29 5.55
CA PHE A 113 2.15 -11.06 4.11
C PHE A 113 1.21 -11.98 3.34
N ALA A 114 1.10 -13.25 3.71
CA ALA A 114 0.28 -14.24 3.00
C ALA A 114 -1.17 -13.77 2.74
N PRO A 115 -1.85 -13.05 3.66
CA PRO A 115 -3.19 -12.53 3.38
C PRO A 115 -3.30 -11.47 2.27
N TYR A 116 -2.20 -10.88 1.82
CA TYR A 116 -2.17 -9.82 0.79
C TYR A 116 -1.34 -10.21 -0.45
N GLN A 117 -0.87 -11.46 -0.54
CA GLN A 117 -0.13 -11.96 -1.69
C GLN A 117 -1.06 -12.39 -2.84
N GLY A 118 -0.57 -12.18 -4.07
CA GLY A 118 -1.24 -12.64 -5.29
C GLY A 118 -2.04 -11.56 -6.04
N ALA A 119 -2.45 -11.90 -7.25
CA ALA A 119 -3.16 -11.00 -8.17
C ALA A 119 -4.63 -10.77 -7.78
N ALA A 120 -5.25 -11.76 -7.13
CA ALA A 120 -6.68 -11.84 -6.84
C ALA A 120 -6.94 -11.86 -5.34
N VAL A 121 -6.52 -10.84 -4.62
CA VAL A 121 -6.87 -10.68 -3.20
C VAL A 121 -8.31 -10.18 -3.07
N THR A 122 -9.25 -10.88 -3.72
CA THR A 122 -10.68 -10.54 -3.81
C THR A 122 -11.31 -10.40 -2.44
N ASP A 123 -10.85 -11.21 -1.49
CA ASP A 123 -11.42 -11.31 -0.15
C ASP A 123 -11.03 -10.15 0.76
N LYS A 124 -10.04 -9.33 0.38
CA LYS A 124 -9.61 -8.16 1.17
C LYS A 124 -10.39 -6.90 0.84
N TRP A 125 -10.92 -6.77 -0.37
CA TRP A 125 -11.64 -5.57 -0.77
C TRP A 125 -12.82 -5.22 0.13
N ALA A 126 -13.52 -6.22 0.67
CA ALA A 126 -14.58 -5.99 1.66
C ALA A 126 -14.05 -5.36 2.96
N ALA A 127 -12.86 -5.77 3.41
CA ALA A 127 -12.22 -5.21 4.61
C ALA A 127 -11.67 -3.80 4.35
N GLU A 128 -11.02 -3.59 3.20
CA GLU A 128 -10.54 -2.28 2.74
C GLU A 128 -11.67 -1.28 2.60
N LEU A 129 -12.80 -1.71 2.01
CA LEU A 129 -14.00 -0.90 1.90
C LEU A 129 -14.60 -0.56 3.27
N ALA A 130 -14.74 -1.55 4.15
CA ALA A 130 -15.25 -1.31 5.49
C ALA A 130 -14.35 -0.35 6.29
N ASP A 131 -13.04 -0.33 6.01
CA ASP A 131 -12.12 0.64 6.60
C ASP A 131 -12.27 2.03 6.02
N ALA A 132 -12.37 2.15 4.69
CA ALA A 132 -12.66 3.41 4.01
C ALA A 132 -13.98 4.04 4.51
N ASP A 133 -15.04 3.24 4.68
CA ASP A 133 -16.33 3.69 5.21
C ASP A 133 -16.23 4.18 6.67
N ARG A 134 -15.43 3.50 7.50
CA ARG A 134 -15.19 3.94 8.88
C ARG A 134 -14.46 5.28 8.92
N GLU A 135 -13.49 5.49 8.04
CA GLU A 135 -12.77 6.75 7.95
C GLU A 135 -13.68 7.88 7.47
N GLU A 136 -14.54 7.66 6.47
CA GLU A 136 -15.57 8.61 6.05
C GLU A 136 -16.46 9.03 7.23
N GLN A 137 -16.95 8.06 8.01
CA GLN A 137 -17.77 8.34 9.20
C GLN A 137 -17.01 9.14 10.26
N ARG A 138 -15.71 8.85 10.47
CA ARG A 138 -14.87 9.61 11.39
C ARG A 138 -14.69 11.04 10.93
N TRP A 139 -14.50 11.29 9.64
CA TRP A 139 -14.33 12.63 9.10
C TRP A 139 -15.60 13.45 9.17
N ALA A 140 -16.74 12.84 8.81
CA ALA A 140 -18.05 13.49 8.94
C ALA A 140 -18.39 13.86 10.40
N ALA A 141 -17.83 13.14 11.37
CA ALA A 141 -18.01 13.41 12.80
C ALA A 141 -16.98 14.41 13.39
N ARG A 142 -16.03 14.94 12.60
CA ARG A 142 -15.04 15.90 13.10
C ARG A 142 -15.69 17.24 13.49
N PRO A 143 -15.16 17.95 14.50
CA PRO A 143 -15.64 19.29 14.86
C PRO A 143 -15.49 20.32 13.73
N ASP A 144 -14.51 20.12 12.85
CA ASP A 144 -14.27 20.90 11.64
C ASP A 144 -14.23 19.94 10.44
N PRO A 145 -15.36 19.73 9.75
CA PRO A 145 -15.45 18.86 8.58
C PRO A 145 -14.61 19.33 7.39
N ASP A 146 -14.28 20.63 7.35
CA ASP A 146 -13.50 21.25 6.27
C ASP A 146 -11.98 21.20 6.56
N ALA A 147 -11.58 20.64 7.70
CA ALA A 147 -10.17 20.49 8.05
C ALA A 147 -9.44 19.56 7.06
N PRO A 148 -8.20 19.91 6.64
CA PRO A 148 -7.42 19.07 5.76
C PRO A 148 -7.20 17.65 6.33
N THR A 149 -7.27 16.65 5.46
CA THR A 149 -7.05 15.24 5.78
C THR A 149 -5.71 14.78 5.21
N ASP A 150 -4.98 13.95 5.95
CA ASP A 150 -3.67 13.47 5.53
C ASP A 150 -3.78 12.73 4.18
N GLU A 151 -2.75 12.90 3.35
CA GLU A 151 -2.73 12.50 1.95
C GLU A 151 -3.16 11.05 1.74
N GLN A 152 -2.48 10.14 2.45
CA GLN A 152 -2.73 8.70 2.38
C GLN A 152 -4.19 8.35 2.64
N TYR A 153 -4.84 9.00 3.60
CA TYR A 153 -6.20 8.63 3.95
C TYR A 153 -7.21 9.11 2.90
N ALA A 154 -7.08 10.36 2.44
CA ALA A 154 -7.98 10.91 1.43
C ALA A 154 -7.84 10.20 0.07
N VAL A 155 -6.60 9.93 -0.35
CA VAL A 155 -6.32 9.23 -1.61
C VAL A 155 -6.83 7.79 -1.55
N ARG A 156 -6.45 7.03 -0.51
CA ARG A 156 -6.89 5.64 -0.31
C ARG A 156 -8.40 5.52 -0.31
N TYR A 157 -9.10 6.37 0.46
CA TYR A 157 -10.56 6.38 0.51
C TYR A 157 -11.16 6.56 -0.89
N ALA A 158 -10.78 7.61 -1.61
CA ALA A 158 -11.39 7.92 -2.90
C ALA A 158 -11.12 6.84 -3.95
N VAL A 159 -9.90 6.30 -3.97
CA VAL A 159 -9.50 5.23 -4.89
C VAL A 159 -10.24 3.94 -4.59
N ILE A 160 -10.31 3.50 -3.33
CA ILE A 160 -11.03 2.28 -2.94
C ILE A 160 -12.51 2.37 -3.30
N GLN A 161 -13.17 3.49 -2.99
CA GLN A 161 -14.60 3.69 -3.31
C GLN A 161 -14.84 3.61 -4.83
N ALA A 162 -13.95 4.20 -5.64
CA ALA A 162 -14.03 4.13 -7.10
C ALA A 162 -13.72 2.72 -7.66
N MET A 163 -12.71 2.04 -7.11
CA MET A 163 -12.33 0.68 -7.52
C MET A 163 -13.47 -0.31 -7.26
N CYS A 164 -13.99 -0.32 -6.04
CA CYS A 164 -15.06 -1.22 -5.58
C CYS A 164 -16.46 -0.79 -6.03
N GLY A 165 -16.61 0.40 -6.64
CA GLY A 165 -17.87 0.91 -7.18
C GLY A 165 -19.00 0.87 -6.16
N THR A 166 -18.83 1.52 -5.01
CA THR A 166 -19.73 1.37 -3.86
C THR A 166 -20.89 2.35 -3.83
N LYS A 167 -20.77 3.43 -4.60
CA LYS A 167 -21.73 4.52 -4.70
C LYS A 167 -22.13 4.71 -6.16
N THR A 168 -23.21 5.46 -6.41
CA THR A 168 -23.57 5.87 -7.78
C THR A 168 -22.46 6.74 -8.38
N ARG A 169 -22.44 6.91 -9.71
CA ARG A 169 -21.42 7.73 -10.37
C ARG A 169 -21.39 9.16 -9.83
N ALA A 170 -22.56 9.76 -9.60
CA ALA A 170 -22.67 11.12 -9.06
C ALA A 170 -22.09 11.22 -7.63
N GLU A 171 -22.36 10.22 -6.78
CA GLU A 171 -21.83 10.17 -5.42
C GLU A 171 -20.32 9.93 -5.39
N LEU A 172 -19.79 9.10 -6.29
CA LEU A 172 -18.34 8.89 -6.44
C LEU A 172 -17.63 10.17 -6.87
N ILE A 173 -18.19 10.90 -7.84
CA ILE A 173 -17.64 12.21 -8.25
C ILE A 173 -17.63 13.17 -7.06
N ALA A 174 -18.71 13.23 -6.28
CA ALA A 174 -18.75 14.09 -5.10
C ALA A 174 -17.71 13.69 -4.03
N ALA A 175 -17.48 12.39 -3.83
CA ALA A 175 -16.46 11.87 -2.92
C ALA A 175 -15.04 12.23 -3.40
N LEU A 176 -14.79 12.14 -4.72
CA LEU A 176 -13.52 12.51 -5.34
C LEU A 176 -13.28 14.03 -5.28
N ASP A 177 -14.29 14.84 -5.58
CA ASP A 177 -14.22 16.31 -5.48
C ASP A 177 -13.95 16.73 -4.02
N TRP A 178 -14.56 16.06 -3.04
CA TRP A 178 -14.25 16.27 -1.63
C TRP A 178 -12.80 15.91 -1.30
N ALA A 179 -12.32 14.74 -1.72
CA ALA A 179 -10.95 14.30 -1.46
C ALA A 179 -9.92 15.27 -2.07
N ILE A 180 -10.15 15.74 -3.30
CA ILE A 180 -9.32 16.74 -3.97
C ILE A 180 -9.26 18.06 -3.19
N ALA A 181 -10.39 18.50 -2.63
CA ALA A 181 -10.46 19.76 -1.89
C ALA A 181 -9.80 19.68 -0.50
N HIS A 182 -9.81 18.51 0.14
CA HIS A 182 -9.39 18.33 1.54
C HIS A 182 -8.08 17.59 1.72
N VAL A 183 -7.51 17.00 0.67
CA VAL A 183 -6.20 16.36 0.75
C VAL A 183 -5.16 17.39 1.18
N ARG A 184 -4.38 17.08 2.21
CA ARG A 184 -3.19 17.83 2.59
C ARG A 184 -1.98 17.18 1.93
N PRO A 185 -1.35 17.78 0.90
CA PRO A 185 -0.13 17.26 0.31
C PRO A 185 0.98 17.12 1.35
N GLU A 186 1.65 15.97 1.38
CA GLU A 186 2.75 15.68 2.30
C GLU A 186 4.02 15.24 1.56
N PRO A 187 4.60 16.12 0.72
CA PRO A 187 5.74 15.76 -0.13
C PRO A 187 6.95 15.25 0.64
N GLN A 188 7.13 15.65 1.90
CA GLN A 188 8.21 15.17 2.76
C GLN A 188 8.12 13.67 3.10
N TRP A 189 6.93 13.08 2.97
CA TRP A 189 6.70 11.67 3.28
C TRP A 189 6.64 10.80 2.03
N ARG A 190 6.55 11.38 0.83
CA ARG A 190 6.44 10.62 -0.41
C ARG A 190 7.76 9.97 -0.78
N LEU A 191 7.68 8.80 -1.40
CA LEU A 191 8.83 8.16 -2.03
C LEU A 191 9.01 8.58 -3.49
N THR A 192 8.00 9.22 -4.09
CA THR A 192 8.03 9.81 -5.43
C THR A 192 7.55 11.27 -5.41
N ASP A 193 7.88 12.04 -6.46
CA ASP A 193 7.44 13.43 -6.59
C ASP A 193 6.01 13.57 -7.16
N ARG A 194 5.23 12.48 -7.24
CA ARG A 194 3.88 12.53 -7.83
C ARG A 194 2.94 13.42 -7.02
N ASP A 195 2.09 14.13 -7.74
CA ASP A 195 1.06 15.00 -7.14
C ASP A 195 -0.25 14.21 -6.91
N PRO A 196 -0.68 14.03 -5.64
CA PRO A 196 -1.93 13.35 -5.32
C PRO A 196 -3.15 14.05 -5.88
N ILE A 197 -3.13 15.38 -6.01
CA ILE A 197 -4.26 16.14 -6.54
C ILE A 197 -4.44 15.82 -8.01
N ALA A 198 -3.36 15.86 -8.79
CA ALA A 198 -3.39 15.51 -10.21
C ALA A 198 -3.82 14.05 -10.44
N TYR A 199 -3.37 13.14 -9.57
CA TYR A 199 -3.79 11.73 -9.60
C TYR A 199 -5.30 11.56 -9.34
N LEU A 200 -5.82 12.18 -8.29
CA LEU A 200 -7.24 12.15 -7.97
C LEU A 200 -8.10 12.83 -9.04
N GLN A 201 -7.62 13.92 -9.65
CA GLN A 201 -8.29 14.58 -10.77
C GLN A 201 -8.42 13.65 -11.98
N ALA A 202 -7.36 12.93 -12.33
CA ALA A 202 -7.40 11.96 -13.45
C ALA A 202 -8.42 10.83 -13.18
N ILE A 203 -8.46 10.31 -11.95
CA ILE A 203 -9.49 9.34 -11.53
C ILE A 203 -10.88 9.95 -11.68
N ARG A 204 -11.09 11.15 -11.12
CA ARG A 204 -12.36 11.86 -11.15
C ARG A 204 -12.88 12.08 -12.56
N ASP A 205 -12.01 12.44 -13.49
CA ASP A 205 -12.40 12.67 -14.88
C ASP A 205 -12.80 11.37 -15.59
N THR A 206 -12.08 10.26 -15.34
CA THR A 206 -12.46 8.94 -15.89
C THR A 206 -13.80 8.45 -15.31
N VAL A 207 -14.04 8.63 -14.00
CA VAL A 207 -15.32 8.30 -13.36
C VAL A 207 -16.45 9.15 -13.94
N ALA A 208 -16.24 10.46 -14.10
CA ALA A 208 -17.21 11.36 -14.70
C ALA A 208 -17.55 10.98 -16.15
N ALA A 209 -16.57 10.51 -16.91
CA ALA A 209 -16.77 10.02 -18.27
C ALA A 209 -17.48 8.64 -18.34
N GLY A 210 -17.62 7.93 -17.22
CA GLY A 210 -18.03 6.52 -17.23
C GLY A 210 -17.00 5.60 -17.89
N ASP A 211 -15.73 6.01 -17.91
CA ASP A 211 -14.64 5.29 -18.56
C ASP A 211 -13.92 4.36 -17.58
N ARG A 212 -14.43 3.15 -17.43
CA ARG A 212 -13.82 2.14 -16.54
C ARG A 212 -12.40 1.76 -16.99
N THR A 213 -12.18 1.58 -18.29
CA THR A 213 -10.86 1.21 -18.81
C THR A 213 -9.83 2.32 -18.59
N GLY A 214 -10.20 3.58 -18.83
CA GLY A 214 -9.35 4.73 -18.54
C GLY A 214 -9.03 4.85 -17.06
N PHE A 215 -10.02 4.64 -16.19
CA PHE A 215 -9.81 4.60 -14.73
C PHE A 215 -8.76 3.54 -14.33
N GLU A 216 -8.92 2.30 -14.80
CA GLU A 216 -8.00 1.21 -14.49
C GLU A 216 -6.59 1.53 -14.97
N GLN A 217 -6.45 2.13 -16.16
CA GLN A 217 -5.16 2.57 -16.69
C GLN A 217 -4.51 3.65 -15.82
N VAL A 218 -5.28 4.63 -15.32
CA VAL A 218 -4.77 5.67 -14.41
C VAL A 218 -4.23 5.05 -13.13
N VAL A 219 -4.96 4.11 -12.52
CA VAL A 219 -4.52 3.44 -11.28
C VAL A 219 -3.32 2.54 -11.54
N LEU A 220 -3.32 1.74 -12.62
CA LEU A 220 -2.20 0.86 -12.98
C LEU A 220 -0.92 1.65 -13.30
N ALA A 221 -1.05 2.77 -14.02
CA ALA A 221 0.08 3.65 -14.30
C ALA A 221 0.61 4.33 -13.03
N ASN A 222 -0.25 4.61 -12.04
CA ASN A 222 0.21 5.07 -10.73
C ASN A 222 0.99 4.00 -9.99
N ARG A 223 0.40 2.82 -9.83
CA ARG A 223 1.05 1.67 -9.21
C ARG A 223 2.42 1.37 -9.82
N HIS A 224 2.50 1.36 -11.15
CA HIS A 224 3.73 1.05 -11.88
C HIS A 224 4.84 2.07 -11.59
N ASP A 225 4.54 3.36 -11.74
CA ASP A 225 5.52 4.42 -11.50
C ASP A 225 5.94 4.53 -10.04
N GLU A 226 5.03 4.28 -9.08
CA GLU A 226 5.36 4.25 -7.65
C GLU A 226 6.37 3.14 -7.35
N LEU A 227 6.14 1.92 -7.88
CA LEU A 227 7.05 0.79 -7.72
C LEU A 227 8.42 1.07 -8.36
N LEU A 228 8.44 1.62 -9.59
CA LEU A 228 9.69 2.02 -10.23
C LEU A 228 10.42 3.12 -9.44
N GLY A 229 9.67 4.07 -8.87
CA GLY A 229 10.18 5.18 -8.07
C GLY A 229 10.93 4.72 -6.81
N VAL A 230 10.45 3.65 -6.16
CA VAL A 230 11.13 3.02 -5.03
C VAL A 230 12.23 2.02 -5.43
N GLY A 231 12.44 1.84 -6.74
CA GLY A 231 13.51 1.02 -7.30
C GLY A 231 13.13 -0.46 -7.49
N VAL A 232 11.84 -0.81 -7.48
CA VAL A 232 11.38 -2.14 -7.88
C VAL A 232 11.62 -2.28 -9.39
N PRO A 233 12.32 -3.33 -9.85
CA PRO A 233 12.46 -3.58 -11.27
C PRO A 233 11.16 -4.16 -11.87
N ASP A 234 10.89 -3.82 -13.13
CA ASP A 234 9.64 -4.13 -13.85
C ASP A 234 9.26 -5.62 -13.82
N ASN A 235 10.25 -6.51 -13.88
CA ASN A 235 10.03 -7.96 -13.89
C ASN A 235 9.52 -8.52 -12.54
N LEU A 236 9.53 -7.75 -11.46
CA LEU A 236 8.96 -8.12 -10.15
C LEU A 236 7.54 -7.59 -9.96
N ILE A 237 7.08 -6.70 -10.85
CA ILE A 237 5.74 -6.13 -10.80
C ILE A 237 4.77 -7.16 -11.36
N GLY A 238 4.00 -7.77 -10.47
CA GLY A 238 2.98 -8.76 -10.84
C GLY A 238 1.73 -8.13 -11.48
N PRO A 239 0.94 -8.95 -12.19
CA PRO A 239 -0.40 -8.56 -12.61
C PRO A 239 -1.32 -8.40 -11.38
N VAL A 240 -2.40 -7.65 -11.57
CA VAL A 240 -3.42 -7.43 -10.54
C VAL A 240 -4.81 -7.47 -11.15
N ASP A 241 -5.77 -8.00 -10.40
CA ASP A 241 -7.18 -7.97 -10.77
C ASP A 241 -7.89 -6.86 -9.98
N PHE A 242 -8.65 -6.02 -10.68
CA PHE A 242 -9.51 -5.05 -10.01
C PHE A 242 -10.71 -5.76 -9.36
N PRO A 243 -11.24 -5.25 -8.23
CA PRO A 243 -12.45 -5.80 -7.63
C PRO A 243 -13.65 -5.70 -8.58
N GLU A 244 -14.54 -6.70 -8.48
CA GLU A 244 -15.88 -6.60 -9.05
C GLU A 244 -16.64 -5.45 -8.35
N PRO A 245 -17.23 -4.50 -9.08
CA PRO A 245 -17.93 -3.38 -8.48
C PRO A 245 -19.21 -3.84 -7.76
N LEU A 246 -19.56 -3.19 -6.65
CA LEU A 246 -20.86 -3.38 -6.02
C LEU A 246 -21.99 -2.70 -6.80
N ALA A 247 -21.69 -1.56 -7.41
CA ALA A 247 -22.54 -0.72 -8.24
C ALA A 247 -21.69 -0.21 -9.44
N PRO A 248 -21.88 -0.76 -10.65
CA PRO A 248 -21.11 -0.37 -11.84
C PRO A 248 -21.43 1.07 -12.26
N TRP A 249 -20.57 2.02 -11.86
CA TRP A 249 -20.75 3.45 -12.15
C TRP A 249 -20.53 3.83 -13.62
N TRP A 250 -20.00 2.92 -14.44
CA TRP A 250 -19.77 3.09 -15.88
C TRP A 250 -20.96 2.63 -16.75
N ASP A 251 -21.90 1.87 -16.18
CA ASP A 251 -23.03 1.28 -16.92
C ASP A 251 -24.32 2.12 -16.82
N GLU A 252 -24.24 3.36 -16.30
CA GLU A 252 -25.36 4.30 -16.35
C GLU A 252 -25.66 4.66 -17.83
N GLN A 253 -26.44 3.82 -18.49
CA GLN A 253 -27.17 4.22 -19.69
C GLN A 253 -27.97 5.47 -19.34
N GLN A 254 -27.91 6.46 -20.22
CA GLN A 254 -28.80 7.61 -20.17
C GLN A 254 -30.25 7.13 -20.31
N GLU A 255 -30.88 6.73 -19.21
CA GLU A 255 -32.33 6.61 -19.11
C GLU A 255 -32.92 8.03 -19.19
N GLY A 256 -33.00 8.57 -20.40
CA GLY A 256 -33.39 9.96 -20.59
C GLY A 256 -33.27 10.54 -21.98
N GLN A 257 -33.43 9.74 -23.04
CA GLN A 257 -33.77 10.27 -24.37
C GLN A 257 -34.88 9.44 -25.01
N THR A 258 -36.07 9.49 -24.42
CA THR A 258 -37.30 9.33 -25.20
C THR A 258 -37.79 10.74 -25.57
N SER A 259 -37.50 11.13 -26.82
CA SER A 259 -38.20 12.22 -27.51
C SER A 259 -39.52 11.71 -28.09
#